data_AF-A0A4R5CC90-F1
#
_entry.id   AF-A0A4R5CC90-F1
#
_cell.length_a   1.000
_cell.length_b   1.000
_cell.length_c   1.000
_cell.angle_alpha   90.00
_cell.angle_beta   90.00
_cell.angle_gamma   90.00
#
_symmetry.space_group_name_H-M   'P 1'
#
loop_
_entity.id
_entity.type
_entity.pdbx_description
1 polymer ?
#
loop_
_entity_poly.entity_id
_entity_poly.type
_entity_poly.pdbx_seq_one_letter_code
_entity_poly.pdbx_strand_id
1 'polypeptide(L)'
;MTTGGRRRKRCSATPREALMAREPHPLVAELKSVREGAGLSVWEAARRAGLATAVVRDWESGRSEPTVVALEKYLAVFGRRLWSAGAEAEVLHAEAVRRLELETLPDRPTQPELPPVTPDQAAENRRVLAAALGITDDLPLSPAAIVEEFNRRAAA
;
A
#
# COMPACT_ATOMS: atom_id res chain seq x y z
N MET A 1 35.35 -47.54 -4.59
CA MET A 1 35.41 -46.09 -4.89
C MET A 1 34.00 -45.54 -4.82
N THR A 2 33.71 -44.78 -3.77
CA THR A 2 32.36 -44.35 -3.35
C THR A 2 32.12 -42.92 -3.86
N THR A 3 31.24 -42.73 -4.84
CA THR A 3 30.84 -41.36 -5.25
C THR A 3 29.57 -40.96 -4.53
N GLY A 4 29.76 -40.21 -3.44
CA GLY A 4 28.71 -39.69 -2.58
C GLY A 4 27.75 -38.76 -3.33
N GLY A 5 26.46 -39.06 -3.22
CA GLY A 5 25.38 -38.23 -3.74
C GLY A 5 25.29 -36.88 -3.02
N ARG A 6 25.40 -35.78 -3.78
CA ARG A 6 24.90 -34.48 -3.35
C ARG A 6 23.41 -34.40 -3.67
N ARG A 7 22.56 -34.92 -2.78
CA ARG A 7 21.15 -34.52 -2.74
C ARG A 7 21.13 -33.03 -2.41
N ARG A 8 20.87 -32.18 -3.41
CA ARG A 8 20.46 -30.80 -3.14
C ARG A 8 19.19 -30.89 -2.31
N LYS A 9 19.24 -30.44 -1.04
CA LYS A 9 18.04 -30.25 -0.23
C LYS A 9 17.09 -29.39 -1.07
N ARG A 10 15.99 -29.96 -1.53
CA ARG A 10 14.82 -29.17 -1.90
C ARG A 10 14.36 -28.56 -0.58
N CYS A 11 14.84 -27.37 -0.28
CA CYS A 11 14.23 -26.53 0.73
C CYS A 11 12.83 -26.23 0.19
N SER A 12 11.86 -27.02 0.65
CA SER A 12 10.46 -26.66 0.57
C SER A 12 10.35 -25.26 1.16
N ALA A 13 9.87 -24.31 0.37
CA ALA A 13 9.57 -22.97 0.87
C ALA A 13 8.77 -23.14 2.17
N THR A 14 9.28 -22.56 3.25
CA THR A 14 8.61 -22.61 4.54
C THR A 14 7.24 -21.91 4.41
N PRO A 15 6.20 -22.35 5.15
CA PRO A 15 4.89 -21.70 5.10
C PRO A 15 4.93 -20.19 5.39
N ARG A 16 5.96 -19.72 6.12
CA ARG A 16 6.19 -18.30 6.40
C ARG A 16 6.71 -17.50 5.19
N GLU A 17 7.49 -18.13 4.30
CA GLU A 17 7.94 -17.50 3.03
C GLU A 17 6.79 -17.33 2.05
N ALA A 18 5.82 -18.25 2.03
CA ALA A 18 4.60 -18.13 1.24
C ALA A 18 3.62 -17.07 1.81
N LEU A 19 3.60 -16.88 3.13
CA LEU A 19 2.77 -15.86 3.80
C LEU A 19 3.28 -14.42 3.63
N MET A 20 4.53 -14.25 3.19
CA MET A 20 5.24 -12.96 3.08
C MET A 20 5.79 -12.73 1.67
N ALA A 21 5.25 -13.41 0.65
CA ALA A 21 5.53 -13.08 -0.75
C ALA A 21 4.86 -11.74 -1.06
N ARG A 22 5.53 -10.66 -0.66
CA ARG A 22 5.14 -9.30 -1.01
C ARG A 22 5.28 -9.17 -2.53
N GLU A 23 4.36 -8.45 -3.15
CA GLU A 23 4.54 -8.09 -4.55
C GLU A 23 5.88 -7.35 -4.72
N PRO A 24 6.64 -7.62 -5.78
CA PRO A 24 7.88 -6.89 -6.04
C PRO A 24 7.56 -5.41 -6.14
N HIS A 25 8.46 -4.57 -5.63
CA HIS A 25 8.32 -3.12 -5.72
C HIS A 25 8.02 -2.69 -7.17
N PRO A 26 7.11 -1.74 -7.44
CA PRO A 26 6.70 -1.38 -8.81
C PRO A 26 7.87 -1.06 -9.76
N LEU A 27 8.89 -0.34 -9.29
CA LEU A 27 10.12 -0.09 -10.06
C LEU A 27 10.85 -1.39 -10.47
N VAL A 28 10.87 -2.39 -9.59
CA VAL A 28 11.49 -3.69 -9.87
C VAL A 28 10.61 -4.48 -10.85
N ALA A 29 9.29 -4.40 -10.71
CA ALA A 29 8.36 -5.00 -11.67
C ALA A 29 8.53 -4.41 -13.07
N GLU A 30 8.67 -3.08 -13.19
CA GLU A 30 8.96 -2.41 -14.46
C GLU A 30 10.30 -2.89 -15.04
N LEU A 31 11.35 -2.94 -14.22
CA LEU A 31 12.66 -3.44 -14.64
C LEU A 31 12.62 -4.89 -15.11
N LYS A 32 11.80 -5.73 -14.47
CA LYS A 32 11.55 -7.10 -14.91
C LYS A 32 10.92 -7.12 -16.30
N SER A 33 9.90 -6.29 -16.55
CA SER A 33 9.28 -6.17 -17.86
C SER A 33 10.26 -5.66 -18.93
N VAL A 34 11.10 -4.67 -18.59
CA VAL A 34 12.17 -4.19 -19.49
C VAL A 34 13.17 -5.31 -19.81
N ARG A 35 13.59 -6.09 -18.80
CA ARG A 35 14.47 -7.25 -18.99
C ARG A 35 13.85 -8.27 -19.94
N GLU A 36 12.58 -8.61 -19.72
CA GLU A 36 11.84 -9.59 -20.53
C GLU A 36 11.65 -9.10 -21.96
N GLY A 37 11.30 -7.82 -22.15
CA GLY A 37 11.23 -7.19 -23.47
C GLY A 37 12.56 -7.15 -24.21
N ALA A 38 13.69 -7.11 -23.49
CA ALA A 38 15.03 -7.22 -24.06
C ALA A 38 15.48 -8.67 -24.34
N GLY A 39 14.65 -9.67 -24.03
CA GLY A 39 14.98 -11.09 -24.22
C GLY A 39 16.10 -11.61 -23.31
N LEU A 40 16.42 -10.90 -22.22
CA LEU A 40 17.51 -11.27 -21.32
C LEU A 40 17.02 -12.18 -20.19
N SER A 41 17.78 -13.25 -19.93
CA SER A 41 17.58 -14.04 -18.73
C SER A 41 17.99 -13.26 -17.49
N VAL A 42 17.44 -13.61 -16.32
CA VAL A 42 17.85 -13.01 -15.03
C VAL A 42 19.36 -13.16 -14.80
N TRP A 43 19.93 -14.30 -15.19
CA TRP A 43 21.36 -14.55 -15.08
C TRP A 43 22.17 -13.59 -15.95
N GLU A 44 21.74 -13.38 -17.19
CA GLU A 44 22.42 -12.52 -18.14
C GLU A 44 22.40 -11.06 -17.68
N ALA A 45 21.22 -10.57 -17.25
CA ALA A 45 21.06 -9.22 -16.77
C ALA A 45 21.86 -8.97 -15.48
N ALA A 46 21.81 -9.91 -14.52
CA ALA A 46 22.59 -9.84 -13.30
C ALA A 46 24.11 -9.82 -13.59
N ARG A 47 24.58 -10.65 -14.51
CA ARG A 47 25.99 -10.69 -14.91
C ARG A 47 26.43 -9.37 -15.54
N ARG A 48 25.61 -8.78 -16.42
CA ARG A 48 25.89 -7.46 -17.03
C ARG A 48 25.91 -6.34 -15.98
N ALA A 49 25.07 -6.43 -14.95
CA ALA A 49 25.03 -5.47 -13.84
C ALA A 49 26.15 -5.67 -12.79
N GLY A 50 26.90 -6.77 -12.85
CA GLY A 50 27.85 -7.16 -11.79
C GLY A 50 27.16 -7.53 -10.47
N LEU A 51 25.95 -8.09 -10.55
CA LEU A 51 25.12 -8.49 -9.40
C LEU A 51 24.99 -10.02 -9.33
N ALA A 52 24.71 -10.53 -8.12
CA ALA A 52 24.41 -11.94 -7.94
C ALA A 52 23.02 -12.30 -8.50
N THR A 53 22.93 -13.36 -9.29
CA THR A 53 21.66 -13.80 -9.91
C THR A 53 20.58 -14.13 -8.88
N ALA A 54 20.96 -14.67 -7.71
CA ALA A 54 20.02 -14.95 -6.63
C ALA A 54 19.38 -13.66 -6.10
N VAL A 55 20.17 -12.60 -5.94
CA VAL A 55 19.72 -11.30 -5.44
C VAL A 55 18.73 -10.66 -6.41
N VAL A 56 19.03 -10.64 -7.72
CA VAL A 56 18.11 -10.10 -8.74
C VAL A 56 16.81 -10.92 -8.79
N ARG A 57 16.91 -12.26 -8.68
CA ARG A 57 15.74 -13.13 -8.61
C ARG A 57 14.88 -12.84 -7.39
N ASP A 58 15.50 -12.59 -6.24
CA ASP A 58 14.77 -12.27 -5.01
C ASP A 58 14.05 -10.94 -5.13
N TRP A 59 14.68 -9.92 -5.71
CA TRP A 59 14.03 -8.64 -6.02
C TRP A 59 12.84 -8.80 -6.96
N GLU A 60 13.02 -9.47 -8.11
CA GLU A 60 11.96 -9.66 -9.11
C GLU A 60 10.80 -10.53 -8.63
N SER A 61 10.99 -11.25 -7.52
CA SER A 61 9.96 -12.06 -6.86
C SER A 61 9.41 -11.43 -5.58
N GLY A 62 9.88 -10.24 -5.21
CA GLY A 62 9.45 -9.52 -4.00
C GLY A 62 9.92 -10.13 -2.68
N ARG A 63 10.90 -11.05 -2.71
CA ARG A 63 11.50 -11.63 -1.49
C ARG A 63 12.47 -10.70 -0.77
N SER A 64 13.01 -9.70 -1.47
CA SER A 64 13.86 -8.66 -0.88
C SER A 64 13.81 -7.37 -1.69
N GLU A 65 14.24 -6.26 -1.09
CA GLU A 65 14.29 -4.95 -1.72
C GLU A 65 15.72 -4.59 -2.14
N PRO A 66 15.93 -3.97 -3.33
CA PRO A 66 17.22 -3.47 -3.75
C PRO A 66 17.59 -2.18 -3.00
N THR A 67 18.89 -1.99 -2.78
CA THR A 67 19.40 -0.66 -2.42
C THR A 67 19.40 0.24 -3.65
N VAL A 68 19.36 1.56 -3.45
CA VAL A 68 19.42 2.56 -4.53
C VAL A 68 20.63 2.33 -5.45
N VAL A 69 21.80 2.08 -4.86
CA VAL A 69 23.04 1.83 -5.63
C VAL A 69 22.95 0.56 -6.48
N ALA A 70 22.35 -0.50 -5.95
CA ALA A 70 22.23 -1.76 -6.66
C ALA A 70 21.15 -1.69 -7.76
N LEU A 71 20.09 -0.90 -7.52
CA LEU A 71 19.06 -0.59 -8.51
C LEU A 71 19.65 0.19 -9.70
N GLU A 72 20.51 1.18 -9.45
CA GLU A 72 21.21 1.94 -10.50
C GLU A 72 22.07 1.04 -11.39
N LYS A 73 22.82 0.11 -10.80
CA LYS A 73 23.60 -0.86 -11.57
C LYS A 73 22.73 -1.73 -12.48
N TYR A 74 21.54 -2.07 -12.00
CA TYR A 74 20.60 -2.89 -12.76
C TYR A 74 19.95 -2.09 -13.90
N LEU A 75 19.54 -0.85 -13.64
CA LEU A 75 19.03 0.11 -14.63
C LEU A 75 20.04 0.37 -15.75
N ALA A 76 21.33 0.51 -15.40
CA ALA A 76 22.39 0.80 -16.35
C ALA A 76 22.54 -0.27 -17.46
N VAL A 77 22.20 -1.53 -17.18
CA VAL A 77 22.19 -2.61 -18.19
C VAL A 77 21.25 -2.31 -19.35
N PHE A 78 20.18 -1.57 -19.07
CA PHE A 78 19.14 -1.20 -20.02
C PHE A 78 19.28 0.24 -20.53
N GLY A 79 20.41 0.90 -20.27
CA GLY A 79 20.64 2.30 -20.65
C GLY A 79 19.75 3.28 -19.89
N ARG A 80 19.24 2.89 -18.72
CA ARG A 80 18.39 3.72 -17.86
C ARG A 80 19.20 4.21 -16.66
N ARG A 81 18.74 5.30 -16.05
CA ARG A 81 19.28 5.89 -14.82
C ARG A 81 18.16 6.22 -13.87
N LEU A 82 18.42 6.16 -12.57
CA LEU A 82 17.49 6.70 -11.60
C LEU A 82 17.53 8.23 -11.68
N TRP A 83 16.37 8.85 -11.52
CA TRP A 83 16.26 10.30 -11.35
C TRP A 83 15.54 10.55 -10.05
N SER A 84 16.10 11.42 -9.21
CA SER A 84 15.36 11.95 -8.07
C SER A 84 14.38 12.97 -8.62
N ALA A 85 13.13 12.61 -8.55
CA ALA A 85 12.03 13.50 -8.77
C ALA A 85 12.11 14.62 -7.70
N GLY A 86 12.33 15.87 -8.11
CA GLY A 86 12.20 17.01 -7.19
C GLY A 86 10.75 17.14 -6.71
N ALA A 87 10.47 18.05 -5.77
CA ALA A 87 9.16 18.21 -5.11
C ALA A 87 7.93 18.27 -6.07
N GLU A 88 8.12 18.66 -7.33
CA GLU A 88 7.04 18.75 -8.33
C GLU A 88 6.58 17.39 -8.89
N ALA A 89 7.41 16.35 -8.79
CA ALA A 89 7.05 15.03 -9.30
C ALA A 89 6.14 14.23 -8.36
N GLU A 90 6.07 14.59 -7.07
CA GLU A 90 5.04 14.08 -6.17
C GLU A 90 3.64 14.49 -6.67
N VAL A 91 3.50 15.69 -7.23
CA VAL A 91 2.24 16.18 -7.78
C VAL A 91 1.84 15.36 -9.00
N LEU A 92 2.78 15.10 -9.92
CA LEU A 92 2.51 14.30 -11.12
C LEU A 92 2.24 12.83 -10.79
N HIS A 93 2.93 12.26 -9.80
CA HIS A 93 2.68 10.88 -9.38
C HIS A 93 1.34 10.75 -8.64
N ALA A 94 1.04 11.65 -7.72
CA ALA A 94 -0.26 11.70 -7.05
C ALA A 94 -1.40 11.90 -8.05
N GLU A 95 -1.20 12.72 -9.07
CA GLU A 95 -2.21 12.96 -10.11
C GLU A 95 -2.35 11.76 -11.07
N ALA A 96 -1.25 11.08 -11.42
CA ALA A 96 -1.29 9.86 -12.22
C ALA A 96 -1.96 8.70 -11.46
N VAL A 97 -1.63 8.52 -10.18
CA VAL A 97 -2.30 7.55 -9.30
C VAL A 97 -3.77 7.90 -9.17
N ARG A 98 -4.12 9.17 -8.91
CA ARG A 98 -5.51 9.62 -8.83
C ARG A 98 -6.26 9.40 -10.14
N ARG A 99 -5.63 9.61 -11.29
CA ARG A 99 -6.24 9.35 -12.60
C ARG A 99 -6.49 7.86 -12.80
N LEU A 100 -5.51 7.01 -12.51
CA LEU A 100 -5.68 5.56 -12.50
C LEU A 100 -6.77 5.12 -11.53
N GLU A 101 -6.82 5.70 -10.34
CA GLU A 101 -7.82 5.39 -9.32
C GLU A 101 -9.22 5.83 -9.74
N LEU A 102 -9.35 6.96 -10.47
CA LEU A 102 -10.59 7.40 -11.09
C LEU A 102 -11.01 6.52 -12.28
N GLU A 103 -10.05 6.00 -13.05
CA GLU A 103 -10.30 5.11 -14.20
C GLU A 103 -10.58 3.66 -13.78
N THR A 104 -10.06 3.22 -12.62
CA THR A 104 -10.14 1.84 -12.13
C THR A 104 -11.14 1.66 -10.97
N LEU A 105 -11.86 2.71 -10.57
CA LEU A 105 -12.90 2.55 -9.56
C LEU A 105 -14.03 1.68 -10.15
N PRO A 106 -14.30 0.47 -9.62
CA PRO A 106 -15.62 -0.10 -9.85
C PRO A 106 -16.63 0.94 -9.35
N ASP A 107 -17.68 1.13 -10.13
CA ASP A 107 -18.85 1.96 -9.84
C ASP A 107 -18.98 2.10 -8.33
N ARG A 108 -18.63 3.29 -7.81
CA ARG A 108 -18.56 3.58 -6.37
C ARG A 108 -19.78 2.88 -5.78
N PRO A 109 -19.66 1.89 -4.86
CA PRO A 109 -20.84 1.20 -4.39
C PRO A 109 -21.76 2.31 -3.93
N THR A 110 -22.87 2.49 -4.66
CA THR A 110 -23.88 3.48 -4.33
C THR A 110 -24.05 3.29 -2.85
N GLN A 111 -23.70 4.30 -2.04
CA GLN A 111 -23.93 4.20 -0.60
C GLN A 111 -25.34 3.63 -0.51
N PRO A 112 -25.54 2.41 0.01
CA PRO A 112 -26.85 1.79 -0.05
C PRO A 112 -27.75 2.85 0.54
N GLU A 113 -28.68 3.39 -0.26
CA GLU A 113 -29.50 4.52 0.17
C GLU A 113 -30.12 4.05 1.47
N LEU A 114 -29.57 4.53 2.59
CA LEU A 114 -30.06 4.13 3.88
C LEU A 114 -31.49 4.64 3.86
N PRO A 115 -32.48 3.77 4.11
CA PRO A 115 -33.87 4.22 4.11
C PRO A 115 -33.93 5.46 5.00
N PRO A 116 -34.61 6.54 4.56
CA PRO A 116 -34.64 7.78 5.31
C PRO A 116 -35.03 7.46 6.74
N VAL A 117 -34.17 7.83 7.69
CA VAL A 117 -34.43 7.56 9.11
C VAL A 117 -35.74 8.26 9.46
N THR A 118 -36.77 7.47 9.82
CA THR A 118 -38.06 8.03 10.17
C THR A 118 -37.92 8.90 11.44
N PRO A 119 -38.80 9.90 11.65
CA PRO A 119 -38.77 10.72 12.86
C PRO A 119 -38.79 9.89 14.15
N ASP A 120 -39.54 8.77 14.13
CA ASP A 120 -39.65 7.84 15.25
C ASP A 120 -38.33 7.08 15.48
N GLN A 121 -37.70 6.57 14.41
CA GLN A 121 -36.39 5.93 14.48
C GLN A 121 -35.30 6.90 14.95
N ALA A 122 -35.37 8.18 14.53
CA ALA A 122 -34.45 9.22 14.98
C ALA A 122 -34.65 9.60 16.45
N ALA A 123 -35.89 9.57 16.95
CA ALA A 123 -36.19 9.77 18.37
C ALA A 123 -35.66 8.60 19.22
N GLU A 124 -35.84 7.37 18.77
CA GLU A 124 -35.35 6.18 19.47
C GLU A 124 -33.82 6.10 19.47
N ASN A 125 -33.17 6.37 18.33
CA ASN A 125 -31.72 6.42 18.24
C ASN A 125 -31.13 7.48 19.21
N ARG A 126 -31.79 8.63 19.34
CA ARG A 126 -31.40 9.68 20.31
C ARG A 126 -31.52 9.20 21.75
N ARG A 127 -32.60 8.50 22.12
CA ARG A 127 -32.78 7.92 23.45
C ARG A 127 -31.71 6.88 23.77
N VAL A 128 -31.42 5.98 22.84
CA VAL A 128 -30.38 4.95 23.01
C VAL A 128 -29.01 5.59 23.21
N LEU A 129 -28.68 6.61 22.42
CA LEU A 129 -27.44 7.38 22.58
C LEU A 129 -27.39 8.13 23.91
N ALA A 130 -28.47 8.80 24.31
CA ALA A 130 -28.58 9.52 25.58
C ALA A 130 -28.36 8.56 26.78
N ALA A 131 -29.02 7.41 26.76
CA ALA A 131 -28.86 6.37 27.78
C ALA A 131 -27.43 5.79 27.80
N ALA A 132 -26.85 5.49 26.64
CA ALA A 132 -25.50 4.93 26.53
C ALA A 132 -24.41 5.91 27.00
N LEU A 133 -24.62 7.21 26.76
CA LEU A 133 -23.71 8.27 27.15
C LEU A 133 -23.98 8.81 28.57
N GLY A 134 -25.03 8.31 29.24
CA GLY A 134 -25.43 8.79 30.57
C GLY A 134 -25.90 10.26 30.57
N ILE A 135 -26.34 10.77 29.43
CA ILE A 135 -26.84 12.13 29.26
C ILE A 135 -28.35 12.08 29.51
N THR A 136 -28.83 12.70 30.59
CA THR A 136 -30.27 12.89 30.80
C THR A 136 -30.81 13.97 29.85
N ASP A 137 -31.99 13.74 29.27
CA ASP A 137 -32.64 14.55 28.22
C ASP A 137 -32.90 16.04 28.57
N ASP A 138 -32.53 16.51 29.76
CA ASP A 138 -32.77 17.89 30.22
C ASP A 138 -31.60 18.86 29.94
N LEU A 139 -30.59 18.45 29.15
CA LEU A 139 -29.58 19.40 28.69
C LEU A 139 -30.12 20.19 27.48
N PRO A 140 -30.24 21.52 27.53
CA PRO A 140 -30.74 22.30 26.40
C PRO A 140 -29.71 22.26 25.26
N LEU A 141 -29.86 21.32 24.33
CA LEU A 141 -29.01 21.17 23.14
C LEU A 141 -29.36 22.21 22.08
N SER A 142 -29.35 23.50 22.43
CA SER A 142 -29.09 24.50 21.41
C SER A 142 -27.56 24.57 21.21
N PRO A 143 -27.05 24.60 19.97
CA PRO A 143 -25.62 24.76 19.73
C PRO A 143 -25.01 25.95 20.47
N ALA A 144 -25.81 27.01 20.68
CA ALA A 144 -25.42 28.18 21.46
C ALA A 144 -25.19 27.86 22.95
N ALA A 145 -26.08 27.09 23.58
CA ALA A 145 -25.97 26.74 25.00
C ALA A 145 -24.77 25.83 25.29
N ILE A 146 -24.41 24.94 24.35
CA ILE A 146 -23.21 24.09 24.46
C ILE A 146 -21.93 24.94 24.43
N VAL A 147 -21.86 25.88 23.48
CA VAL A 147 -20.72 26.79 23.35
C VAL A 147 -20.59 27.69 24.58
N GLU A 148 -21.71 28.17 25.12
CA GLU A 148 -21.74 29.04 26.29
C GLU A 148 -21.28 28.32 27.58
N GLU A 149 -21.71 27.09 27.81
CA GLU A 149 -21.27 26.27 28.95
C GLU A 149 -19.77 25.90 28.84
N PHE A 150 -19.29 25.59 27.64
CA PHE A 150 -17.87 25.32 27.40
C PHE A 150 -17.00 26.54 27.74
N ASN A 151 -17.39 27.73 27.27
CA ASN A 151 -16.67 28.97 27.57
C ASN A 151 -16.67 29.31 29.07
N ARG A 152 -17.77 29.00 29.77
CA ARG A 152 -17.87 29.24 31.22
C ARG A 152 -16.90 28.37 32.03
N ARG A 153 -16.74 27.10 31.66
CA ARG A 153 -15.80 26.17 32.30
C ARG A 153 -14.34 26.47 31.99
N ALA A 154 -14.05 27.02 30.80
CA ALA A 154 -12.71 27.41 30.41
C ALA A 154 -12.21 28.70 31.13
N ALA A 155 -13.14 29.48 31.72
CA ALA A 155 -12.84 30.73 32.41
C ALA A 155 -12.78 30.61 33.95
N ALA A 156 -13.00 29.42 34.51
CA ALA A 156 -12.87 29.12 35.94
C ALA A 156 -11.56 28.38 36.22
#